data_AF-A0A6G1HYB6-F1
#
_entry.id   AF-A0A6G1HYB6-F1
#
_cell.length_a   1.000
_cell.length_b   1.000
_cell.length_c   1.000
_cell.angle_alpha   90.00
_cell.angle_beta   90.00
_cell.angle_gamma   90.00
#
_symmetry.space_group_name_H-M   'P 1'
#
loop_
_entity.id
_entity.type
_entity.pdbx_description
1 polymer ?
#
loop_
_entity_poly.entity_id
_entity_poly.type
_entity_poly.pdbx_seq_one_letter_code
_entity_poly.pdbx_strand_id
1 'polypeptide(L)'
;MSSSLHLSQIRKWFLQSPPAEWAVQHVRELLLGAMRQGAVPQHVAFVMDGNRRFARSHQIEPIEGHNLGFEALAKILEVCYKIGVKVVTIYAFSIENFKRTKYEVDALMDMAKVKLSQLAQHGELLERYGARMEFLGQKEMVRPDVLDAIENAIKMTSGNSRAVLNICAPYTSRDEITTAIRNTVVDYTKPIQNSTKRPFSESHIARNIRARQLGTVTEGDEDAHNDFARLDDEEWNYTPSNPESKAAFDRIVSIATENIRSSQEDDVSFANSFGRKAGCLILERLKNPSLDEDEKKEAVTATLGYISSTAFAELLSLAERIQDWSPQPDLGSSASTTLYLSSSDPPSAPAAPPVNYPDPETITADVLTAHTFTGAHTPPLDLLIRTSGVERLSDFMLWQCHETTEIVFLECMWPEFDLWHFMPVLLEWQWRRRKESQEQRKRGRSKLD
;
A
#
# COMPACT_ATOMS: atom_id res chain seq x y z
N MET A 1 2.72 -43.13 -48.32
CA MET A 1 3.17 -41.91 -47.63
C MET A 1 2.54 -40.62 -48.15
N SER A 2 2.02 -40.53 -49.38
CA SER A 2 1.28 -39.35 -49.88
C SER A 2 -0.13 -39.18 -49.27
N SER A 3 -0.84 -40.26 -49.00
CA SER A 3 -2.20 -40.26 -48.45
C SER A 3 -2.31 -39.74 -47.00
N SER A 4 -1.29 -39.91 -46.16
CA SER A 4 -1.28 -39.43 -44.77
C SER A 4 -1.06 -37.92 -44.67
N LEU A 5 -0.33 -37.33 -45.61
CA LEU A 5 -0.07 -35.88 -45.68
C LEU A 5 -1.31 -35.13 -46.18
N HIS A 6 -2.04 -35.69 -47.14
CA HIS A 6 -3.26 -35.07 -47.65
C HIS A 6 -4.41 -35.12 -46.62
N LEU A 7 -4.53 -36.22 -45.85
CA LEU A 7 -5.48 -36.29 -44.74
C LEU A 7 -5.12 -35.32 -43.60
N SER A 8 -3.83 -35.07 -43.32
CA SER A 8 -3.43 -34.12 -42.29
C SER A 8 -3.68 -32.67 -42.70
N GLN A 9 -3.51 -32.34 -43.99
CA GLN A 9 -3.86 -31.03 -44.55
C GLN A 9 -5.37 -30.79 -44.57
N ILE A 10 -6.17 -31.79 -44.98
CA ILE A 10 -7.64 -31.70 -44.93
C ILE A 10 -8.14 -31.58 -43.50
N ARG A 11 -7.56 -32.34 -42.56
CA ARG A 11 -7.89 -32.19 -41.13
C ARG A 11 -7.54 -30.81 -40.59
N LYS A 12 -6.35 -30.29 -40.90
CA LYS A 12 -5.97 -28.92 -40.50
C LYS A 12 -6.90 -27.87 -41.10
N TRP A 13 -7.22 -28.00 -42.39
CA TRP A 13 -8.17 -27.11 -43.07
C TRP A 13 -9.59 -27.20 -42.48
N PHE A 14 -10.05 -28.41 -42.15
CA PHE A 14 -11.35 -28.62 -41.51
C PHE A 14 -11.38 -28.07 -40.08
N LEU A 15 -10.31 -28.26 -39.29
CA LEU A 15 -10.20 -27.69 -37.95
C LEU A 15 -10.09 -26.15 -37.97
N GLN A 16 -9.55 -25.57 -39.03
CA GLN A 16 -9.51 -24.11 -39.27
C GLN A 16 -10.79 -23.57 -39.93
N SER A 17 -11.80 -24.41 -40.16
CA SER A 17 -13.07 -23.93 -40.67
C SER A 17 -13.82 -23.17 -39.57
N PRO A 18 -14.50 -22.04 -39.89
CA PRO A 18 -15.23 -21.27 -38.88
C PRO A 18 -16.22 -22.10 -38.03
N PRO A 19 -16.94 -23.11 -38.57
CA PRO A 19 -17.79 -23.97 -37.75
C PRO A 19 -17.00 -24.86 -36.76
N ALA A 20 -15.83 -25.36 -37.16
CA ALA A 20 -15.00 -26.18 -36.28
C ALA A 20 -14.35 -25.34 -35.17
N GLU A 21 -13.85 -24.15 -35.50
CA GLU A 21 -13.35 -23.19 -34.50
C GLU A 21 -14.45 -22.81 -33.51
N TRP A 22 -15.66 -22.51 -34.01
CA TRP A 22 -16.83 -22.26 -33.17
C TRP A 22 -17.14 -23.44 -32.25
N ALA A 23 -17.12 -24.67 -32.77
CA ALA A 23 -17.39 -25.87 -31.98
C ALA A 23 -16.32 -26.10 -30.90
N VAL A 24 -15.04 -25.93 -31.23
CA VAL A 24 -13.93 -26.04 -30.28
C VAL A 24 -14.05 -24.97 -29.18
N GLN A 25 -14.40 -23.74 -29.55
CA GLN A 25 -14.63 -22.67 -28.58
C GLN A 25 -15.82 -22.98 -27.66
N HIS A 26 -16.93 -23.48 -28.20
CA HIS A 26 -18.09 -23.90 -27.40
C HIS A 26 -17.74 -25.04 -26.42
N VAL A 27 -16.98 -26.03 -26.87
CA VAL A 27 -16.49 -27.11 -26.00
C VAL A 27 -15.59 -26.54 -24.89
N ARG A 28 -14.67 -25.63 -25.24
CA ARG A 28 -13.81 -24.94 -24.27
C ARG A 28 -14.65 -24.17 -23.24
N GLU A 29 -15.65 -23.42 -23.65
CA GLU A 29 -16.52 -22.67 -22.74
C GLU A 29 -17.36 -23.59 -21.84
N LEU A 30 -17.88 -24.70 -22.38
CA LEU A 30 -18.59 -25.72 -21.62
C LEU A 30 -17.69 -26.35 -20.56
N LEU A 31 -16.45 -26.69 -20.90
CA LEU A 31 -15.48 -27.26 -19.96
C LEU A 31 -15.11 -26.27 -18.85
N LEU A 32 -14.89 -24.99 -19.19
CA LEU A 32 -14.66 -23.92 -18.20
C LEU A 32 -15.87 -23.77 -17.27
N GLY A 33 -17.08 -23.79 -17.82
CA GLY A 33 -18.32 -23.75 -17.06
C GLY A 33 -18.48 -24.94 -16.11
N ALA A 34 -18.12 -26.14 -16.56
CA ALA A 34 -18.15 -27.36 -15.74
C ALA A 34 -17.13 -27.30 -14.60
N MET A 35 -15.90 -26.88 -14.86
CA MET A 35 -14.87 -26.73 -13.81
C MET A 35 -15.26 -25.70 -12.76
N ARG A 36 -15.94 -24.63 -13.15
CA ARG A 36 -16.43 -23.60 -12.23
C ARG A 36 -17.51 -24.11 -11.24
N GLN A 37 -18.19 -25.22 -11.54
CA GLN A 37 -19.13 -25.84 -10.59
C GLN A 37 -18.42 -26.59 -9.45
N GLY A 38 -17.12 -26.87 -9.59
CA GLY A 38 -16.29 -27.46 -8.55
C GLY A 38 -15.79 -26.45 -7.53
N ALA A 39 -14.92 -26.90 -6.62
CA ALA A 39 -14.14 -25.98 -5.79
C ALA A 39 -13.18 -25.19 -6.71
N VAL A 40 -13.01 -23.89 -6.50
CA VAL A 40 -12.11 -23.06 -7.31
C VAL A 40 -10.99 -22.54 -6.42
N PRO A 41 -9.71 -22.71 -6.80
CA PRO A 41 -8.60 -22.12 -6.05
C PRO A 41 -8.75 -20.61 -6.06
N GLN A 42 -8.65 -19.98 -4.90
CA GLN A 42 -8.72 -18.54 -4.75
C GLN A 42 -7.44 -17.87 -5.22
N HIS A 43 -6.29 -18.51 -4.99
CA HIS A 43 -4.98 -17.99 -5.35
C HIS A 43 -4.15 -19.05 -6.09
N VAL A 44 -3.75 -18.74 -7.34
CA VAL A 44 -2.88 -19.60 -8.16
C VAL A 44 -1.60 -18.84 -8.51
N ALA A 45 -0.45 -19.48 -8.33
CA ALA A 45 0.85 -18.91 -8.69
C ALA A 45 1.53 -19.71 -9.81
N PHE A 46 2.20 -19.01 -10.73
CA PHE A 46 2.86 -19.61 -11.89
C PHE A 46 4.35 -19.27 -11.94
N VAL A 47 5.19 -20.31 -12.00
CA VAL A 47 6.61 -20.20 -12.38
C VAL A 47 6.72 -20.51 -13.87
N MET A 48 6.84 -19.44 -14.66
CA MET A 48 6.81 -19.46 -16.13
C MET A 48 8.17 -19.87 -16.74
N ASP A 49 8.62 -21.08 -16.46
CA ASP A 49 9.92 -21.61 -16.91
C ASP A 49 9.82 -22.30 -18.28
N GLY A 50 10.93 -22.31 -19.02
CA GLY A 50 11.06 -23.03 -20.29
C GLY A 50 11.14 -22.14 -21.54
N ASN A 51 10.91 -20.82 -21.44
CA ASN A 51 10.89 -19.91 -22.61
C ASN A 51 12.15 -20.03 -23.50
N ARG A 52 13.34 -19.96 -22.89
CA ARG A 52 14.62 -20.09 -23.64
C ARG A 52 14.85 -21.50 -24.20
N ARG A 53 14.39 -22.54 -23.49
CA ARG A 53 14.52 -23.93 -23.96
C ARG A 53 13.61 -24.19 -25.16
N PHE A 54 12.38 -23.67 -25.09
CA PHE A 54 11.43 -23.66 -26.19
C PHE A 54 12.00 -22.93 -27.41
N ALA A 55 12.59 -21.75 -27.21
CA ALA A 55 13.21 -20.99 -28.30
C ALA A 55 14.32 -21.79 -29.01
N ARG A 56 15.21 -22.43 -28.23
CA ARG A 56 16.29 -23.27 -28.77
C ARG A 56 15.77 -24.50 -29.51
N SER A 57 14.73 -25.17 -28.99
CA SER A 57 14.17 -26.37 -29.65
C SER A 57 13.46 -26.03 -30.96
N HIS A 58 12.90 -24.83 -31.07
CA HIS A 58 12.22 -24.34 -32.27
C HIS A 58 13.10 -23.47 -33.19
N GLN A 59 14.39 -23.32 -32.86
CA GLN A 59 15.36 -22.54 -33.64
C GLN A 59 14.93 -21.07 -33.84
N ILE A 60 14.31 -20.48 -32.81
CA ILE A 60 13.94 -19.07 -32.77
C ILE A 60 14.80 -18.32 -31.73
N GLU A 61 14.83 -17.00 -31.84
CA GLU A 61 15.55 -16.15 -30.90
C GLU A 61 14.97 -16.27 -29.47
N PRO A 62 15.81 -16.21 -28.40
CA PRO A 62 15.35 -16.32 -27.02
C PRO A 62 14.27 -15.31 -26.66
N ILE A 63 14.37 -14.08 -27.18
CA ILE A 63 13.37 -13.04 -26.94
C ILE A 63 12.01 -13.40 -27.54
N GLU A 64 11.98 -14.08 -28.67
CA GLU A 64 10.74 -14.53 -29.29
C GLU A 64 10.08 -15.64 -28.47
N GLY A 65 10.87 -16.53 -27.88
CA GLY A 65 10.36 -17.47 -26.89
C GLY A 65 9.72 -16.79 -25.67
N HIS A 66 10.23 -15.63 -25.26
CA HIS A 66 9.63 -14.83 -24.19
C HIS A 66 8.34 -14.12 -24.64
N ASN A 67 8.27 -13.63 -25.88
CA ASN A 67 7.05 -13.08 -26.47
C ASN A 67 5.92 -14.13 -26.51
N LEU A 68 6.22 -15.33 -27.00
CA LEU A 68 5.27 -16.45 -27.01
C LEU A 68 4.88 -16.86 -25.59
N GLY A 69 5.81 -16.78 -24.63
CA GLY A 69 5.51 -16.97 -23.22
C GLY A 69 4.51 -15.93 -22.69
N PHE A 70 4.59 -14.69 -23.13
CA PHE A 70 3.60 -13.68 -22.75
C PHE A 70 2.21 -13.95 -23.34
N GLU A 71 2.13 -14.47 -24.56
CA GLU A 71 0.85 -14.90 -25.14
C GLU A 71 0.22 -16.06 -24.36
N ALA A 72 1.04 -17.03 -23.93
CA ALA A 72 0.60 -18.13 -23.07
C ALA A 72 0.07 -17.59 -21.72
N LEU A 73 0.75 -16.60 -21.13
CA LEU A 73 0.28 -15.91 -19.94
C LEU A 73 -1.12 -15.31 -20.13
N ALA A 74 -1.34 -14.55 -21.20
CA ALA A 74 -2.64 -13.93 -21.46
C ALA A 74 -3.77 -14.98 -21.58
N LYS A 75 -3.52 -16.10 -22.28
CA LYS A 75 -4.47 -17.21 -22.42
C LYS A 75 -4.81 -17.85 -21.07
N ILE A 76 -3.80 -18.10 -20.24
CA ILE A 76 -4.00 -18.73 -18.93
C ILE A 76 -4.68 -17.80 -17.93
N LEU A 77 -4.34 -16.50 -17.94
CA LEU A 77 -5.03 -15.51 -17.13
C LEU A 77 -6.53 -15.45 -17.49
N GLU A 78 -6.86 -15.47 -18.78
CA GLU A 78 -8.25 -15.55 -19.24
C GLU A 78 -8.98 -16.78 -18.66
N VAL A 79 -8.32 -17.94 -18.70
CA VAL A 79 -8.85 -19.19 -18.14
C VAL A 79 -9.07 -19.08 -16.63
N CYS A 80 -8.08 -18.60 -15.87
CA CYS A 80 -8.16 -18.43 -14.42
C CYS A 80 -9.33 -17.50 -14.04
N TYR A 81 -9.45 -16.34 -14.68
CA TYR A 81 -10.51 -15.38 -14.38
C TYR A 81 -11.91 -15.87 -14.80
N LYS A 82 -12.02 -16.65 -15.89
CA LYS A 82 -13.29 -17.27 -16.31
C LYS A 82 -13.78 -18.32 -15.30
N ILE A 83 -12.87 -19.14 -14.80
CA ILE A 83 -13.18 -20.17 -13.78
C ILE A 83 -13.52 -19.51 -12.44
N GLY A 84 -12.94 -18.35 -12.15
CA GLY A 84 -13.28 -17.54 -10.97
C GLY A 84 -12.16 -17.42 -9.94
N VAL A 85 -10.92 -17.66 -10.33
CA VAL A 85 -9.74 -17.42 -9.49
C VAL A 85 -9.67 -15.93 -9.14
N LYS A 86 -9.40 -15.63 -7.86
CA LYS A 86 -9.40 -14.26 -7.33
C LYS A 86 -8.04 -13.60 -7.44
N VAL A 87 -6.97 -14.35 -7.19
CA VAL A 87 -5.60 -13.85 -7.24
C VAL A 87 -4.76 -14.76 -8.11
N VAL A 88 -4.07 -14.16 -9.08
CA VAL A 88 -3.06 -14.86 -9.86
C VAL A 88 -1.72 -14.19 -9.61
N THR A 89 -0.72 -14.98 -9.22
CA THR A 89 0.65 -14.48 -9.00
C THR A 89 1.59 -15.08 -10.03
N ILE A 90 2.40 -14.27 -10.70
CA ILE A 90 3.31 -14.74 -11.75
C ILE A 90 4.75 -14.43 -11.41
N TYR A 91 5.64 -15.41 -11.63
CA TYR A 91 7.07 -15.18 -11.50
C TYR A 91 7.65 -14.64 -12.81
N ALA A 92 7.67 -13.31 -12.94
CA ALA A 92 8.11 -12.65 -14.16
C ALA A 92 9.64 -12.49 -14.24
N PHE A 93 10.27 -12.04 -13.15
CA PHE A 93 11.73 -11.81 -13.12
C PHE A 93 12.33 -12.03 -11.74
N SER A 94 13.35 -12.89 -11.65
CA SER A 94 14.08 -13.14 -10.39
C SER A 94 15.21 -12.13 -10.18
N ILE A 95 15.53 -11.80 -8.93
CA ILE A 95 16.76 -11.06 -8.60
C ILE A 95 18.00 -11.79 -9.16
N GLU A 96 18.00 -13.13 -9.14
CA GLU A 96 19.10 -13.91 -9.71
C GLU A 96 19.23 -13.77 -11.23
N ASN A 97 18.19 -13.30 -11.93
CA ASN A 97 18.24 -13.10 -13.37
C ASN A 97 19.09 -11.90 -13.78
N PHE A 98 19.44 -10.99 -12.87
CA PHE A 98 20.46 -9.96 -13.13
C PHE A 98 21.86 -10.53 -13.38
N LYS A 99 22.11 -11.80 -13.05
CA LYS A 99 23.36 -12.50 -13.39
C LYS A 99 23.47 -12.85 -14.88
N ARG A 100 22.40 -12.68 -15.67
CA ARG A 100 22.40 -12.89 -17.12
C ARG A 100 23.11 -11.73 -17.84
N THR A 101 23.30 -11.86 -19.16
CA THR A 101 23.96 -10.81 -19.94
C THR A 101 23.13 -9.53 -19.92
N LYS A 102 23.80 -8.37 -19.91
CA LYS A 102 23.12 -7.06 -19.92
C LYS A 102 22.14 -6.93 -21.09
N TYR A 103 22.53 -7.42 -22.27
CA TYR A 103 21.65 -7.45 -23.44
C TYR A 103 20.36 -8.24 -23.19
N GLU A 104 20.44 -9.43 -22.59
CA GLU A 104 19.25 -10.23 -22.28
C GLU A 104 18.37 -9.55 -21.23
N VAL A 105 18.97 -8.96 -20.19
CA VAL A 105 18.23 -8.23 -19.15
C VAL A 105 17.53 -7.00 -19.71
N ASP A 106 18.24 -6.17 -20.49
CA ASP A 106 17.68 -4.96 -21.10
C ASP A 106 16.51 -5.32 -22.03
N ALA A 107 16.66 -6.39 -22.83
CA ALA A 107 15.62 -6.83 -23.74
C ALA A 107 14.37 -7.41 -23.02
N LEU A 108 14.56 -8.09 -21.88
CA LEU A 108 13.44 -8.52 -21.02
C LEU A 108 12.70 -7.34 -20.39
N MET A 109 13.43 -6.30 -19.99
CA MET A 109 12.87 -5.07 -19.45
C MET A 109 12.09 -4.28 -20.50
N ASP A 110 12.62 -4.17 -21.73
CA ASP A 110 11.92 -3.57 -22.87
C ASP A 110 10.62 -4.30 -23.20
N MET A 111 10.68 -5.64 -23.22
CA MET A 111 9.50 -6.47 -23.42
C MET A 111 8.48 -6.24 -22.30
N ALA A 112 8.90 -6.27 -21.03
CA ALA A 112 8.02 -6.05 -19.89
C ALA A 112 7.31 -4.69 -19.97
N LYS A 113 8.03 -3.62 -20.30
CA LYS A 113 7.46 -2.27 -20.49
C LYS A 113 6.30 -2.27 -21.49
N VAL A 114 6.51 -2.85 -22.67
CA VAL A 114 5.51 -2.89 -23.74
C VAL A 114 4.32 -3.77 -23.35
N LYS A 115 4.62 -4.97 -22.87
CA LYS A 115 3.63 -6.02 -22.62
C LYS A 115 2.75 -5.74 -21.39
N LEU A 116 3.31 -5.20 -20.30
CA LEU A 116 2.52 -4.81 -19.13
C LEU A 116 1.59 -3.63 -19.45
N SER A 117 2.07 -2.66 -20.23
CA SER A 117 1.23 -1.57 -20.72
C SER A 117 0.07 -2.10 -21.57
N GLN A 118 0.32 -3.06 -22.46
CA GLN A 118 -0.72 -3.71 -23.27
C GLN A 118 -1.78 -4.41 -22.42
N LEU A 119 -1.41 -5.12 -21.35
CA LEU A 119 -2.40 -5.80 -20.50
C LEU A 119 -3.32 -4.84 -19.74
N ALA A 120 -2.82 -3.66 -19.39
CA ALA A 120 -3.52 -2.66 -18.59
C ALA A 120 -4.33 -1.65 -19.39
N GLN A 121 -4.19 -1.63 -20.73
CA GLN A 121 -4.94 -0.74 -21.62
C GLN A 121 -6.46 -0.96 -21.55
N HIS A 122 -7.23 0.08 -21.88
CA HIS A 122 -8.69 -0.02 -21.88
C HIS A 122 -9.20 -1.02 -22.93
N GLY A 123 -10.18 -1.84 -22.54
CA GLY A 123 -10.76 -2.93 -23.34
C GLY A 123 -9.96 -4.23 -23.33
N GLU A 124 -8.76 -4.20 -22.73
CA GLU A 124 -7.87 -5.35 -22.64
C GLU A 124 -8.20 -6.27 -21.47
N LEU A 125 -7.38 -7.31 -21.32
CA LEU A 125 -7.62 -8.43 -20.43
C LEU A 125 -7.97 -8.01 -19.00
N LEU A 126 -7.21 -7.09 -18.40
CA LEU A 126 -7.38 -6.74 -17.00
C LEU A 126 -8.68 -5.99 -16.74
N GLU A 127 -9.03 -5.00 -17.56
CA GLU A 127 -10.31 -4.30 -17.44
C GLU A 127 -11.50 -5.22 -17.74
N ARG A 128 -11.41 -6.05 -18.78
CA ARG A 128 -12.47 -6.99 -19.18
C ARG A 128 -12.86 -7.96 -18.06
N TYR A 129 -11.89 -8.40 -17.28
CA TYR A 129 -12.12 -9.33 -16.16
C TYR A 129 -12.17 -8.65 -14.80
N GLY A 130 -12.05 -7.31 -14.74
CA GLY A 130 -12.03 -6.53 -13.51
C GLY A 130 -10.87 -6.91 -12.60
N ALA A 131 -9.70 -7.21 -13.17
CA ALA A 131 -8.47 -7.54 -12.45
C ALA A 131 -7.62 -6.28 -12.23
N ARG A 132 -7.21 -6.02 -10.98
CA ARG A 132 -6.20 -5.00 -10.67
C ARG A 132 -4.79 -5.58 -10.75
N MET A 133 -3.83 -4.80 -11.21
CA MET A 133 -2.43 -5.19 -11.23
C MET A 133 -1.71 -4.73 -9.96
N GLU A 134 -0.92 -5.60 -9.37
CA GLU A 134 -0.03 -5.30 -8.25
C GLU A 134 1.39 -5.76 -8.61
N PHE A 135 2.39 -5.00 -8.16
CA PHE A 135 3.79 -5.27 -8.44
C PHE A 135 4.52 -5.63 -7.15
N LEU A 136 5.10 -6.84 -7.12
CA LEU A 136 5.73 -7.43 -5.95
C LEU A 136 7.23 -7.62 -6.20
N GLY A 137 8.08 -6.85 -5.51
CA GLY A 137 9.52 -6.95 -5.65
C GLY A 137 10.23 -5.64 -5.41
N GLN A 138 11.55 -5.63 -5.63
CA GLN A 138 12.40 -4.47 -5.41
C GLN A 138 12.33 -3.50 -6.58
N LYS A 139 11.57 -2.41 -6.39
CA LYS A 139 11.37 -1.36 -7.41
C LYS A 139 12.67 -0.64 -7.77
N GLU A 140 13.60 -0.57 -6.83
CA GLU A 140 14.89 0.13 -6.96
C GLU A 140 15.82 -0.54 -7.98
N MET A 141 15.62 -1.83 -8.24
CA MET A 141 16.40 -2.58 -9.24
C MET A 141 15.80 -2.54 -10.65
N VAL A 142 14.61 -1.95 -10.81
CA VAL A 142 13.94 -1.83 -12.11
C VAL A 142 14.47 -0.60 -12.83
N ARG A 143 14.60 -0.70 -14.16
CA ARG A 143 14.98 0.45 -14.99
C ARG A 143 13.90 1.55 -14.86
N PRO A 144 14.25 2.83 -14.65
CA PRO A 144 13.27 3.87 -14.31
C PRO A 144 12.11 4.00 -15.31
N ASP A 145 12.40 3.93 -16.61
CA ASP A 145 11.39 4.01 -17.67
C ASP A 145 10.42 2.81 -17.72
N VAL A 146 10.81 1.67 -17.14
CA VAL A 146 9.97 0.47 -16.99
C VAL A 146 9.13 0.60 -15.73
N LEU A 147 9.71 1.16 -14.65
CA LEU A 147 8.98 1.45 -13.42
C LEU A 147 7.83 2.43 -13.68
N ASP A 148 8.08 3.50 -14.45
CA ASP A 148 7.02 4.44 -14.85
C ASP A 148 5.87 3.73 -15.59
N ALA A 149 6.20 2.78 -16.48
CA ALA A 149 5.19 2.02 -17.21
C ALA A 149 4.39 1.09 -16.29
N ILE A 150 5.05 0.45 -15.32
CA ILE A 150 4.41 -0.39 -14.29
C ILE A 150 3.47 0.46 -13.42
N GLU A 151 3.91 1.62 -12.95
CA GLU A 151 3.08 2.50 -12.11
C GLU A 151 1.86 3.01 -12.85
N ASN A 152 2.01 3.38 -14.13
CA ASN A 152 0.89 3.73 -14.99
C ASN A 152 -0.10 2.57 -15.14
N ALA A 153 0.39 1.34 -15.37
CA ALA A 153 -0.46 0.15 -15.47
C ALA A 153 -1.23 -0.16 -14.16
N ILE A 154 -0.58 -0.03 -13.01
CA ILE A 154 -1.22 -0.18 -11.69
C ILE A 154 -2.31 0.88 -11.52
N LYS A 155 -1.99 2.15 -11.84
CA LYS A 155 -2.95 3.26 -11.74
C LYS A 155 -4.18 3.03 -12.61
N MET A 156 -3.99 2.62 -13.87
CA MET A 156 -5.09 2.31 -14.81
C MET A 156 -6.01 1.21 -14.30
N THR A 157 -5.46 0.24 -13.58
CA THR A 157 -6.21 -0.93 -13.09
C THR A 157 -6.66 -0.81 -11.64
N SER A 158 -6.39 0.30 -10.96
CA SER A 158 -6.69 0.51 -9.53
C SER A 158 -8.18 0.48 -9.18
N GLY A 159 -9.06 0.86 -10.12
CA GLY A 159 -10.52 0.79 -9.95
C GLY A 159 -11.10 -0.62 -9.98
N ASN A 160 -10.30 -1.63 -10.37
CA ASN A 160 -10.75 -3.00 -10.50
C ASN A 160 -10.73 -3.73 -9.15
N SER A 161 -11.83 -4.41 -8.81
CA SER A 161 -11.98 -5.08 -7.50
C SER A 161 -12.32 -6.57 -7.58
N ARG A 162 -12.52 -7.12 -8.79
CA ARG A 162 -13.02 -8.48 -8.96
C ARG A 162 -11.92 -9.53 -8.79
N ALA A 163 -10.72 -9.24 -9.25
CA ALA A 163 -9.54 -10.11 -9.18
C ALA A 163 -8.24 -9.29 -9.06
N VAL A 164 -7.12 -9.96 -8.77
CA VAL A 164 -5.79 -9.37 -8.64
C VAL A 164 -4.79 -10.14 -9.49
N LEU A 165 -3.91 -9.44 -10.20
CA LEU A 165 -2.72 -9.96 -10.87
C LEU A 165 -1.48 -9.44 -10.15
N ASN A 166 -0.81 -10.33 -9.42
CA ASN A 166 0.46 -10.03 -8.76
C ASN A 166 1.62 -10.37 -9.69
N ILE A 167 2.47 -9.38 -9.97
CA ILE A 167 3.63 -9.54 -10.84
C ILE A 167 4.89 -9.51 -9.99
N CYS A 168 5.55 -10.65 -9.85
CA CYS A 168 6.78 -10.77 -9.08
C CYS A 168 8.00 -10.42 -9.95
N ALA A 169 8.56 -9.22 -9.75
CA ALA A 169 9.74 -8.74 -10.44
C ALA A 169 10.37 -7.52 -9.72
N PRO A 170 11.69 -7.37 -9.78
CA PRO A 170 12.67 -8.38 -9.45
C PRO A 170 12.37 -8.94 -8.05
N TYR A 171 12.18 -10.26 -7.96
CA TYR A 171 11.68 -10.90 -6.75
C TYR A 171 12.46 -12.18 -6.39
N THR A 172 12.73 -12.38 -5.09
CA THR A 172 13.03 -13.67 -4.47
C THR A 172 12.37 -13.73 -3.09
N SER A 173 11.98 -14.93 -2.66
CA SER A 173 11.22 -15.09 -1.42
C SER A 173 12.07 -14.84 -0.17
N ARG A 174 13.35 -15.23 -0.18
CA ARG A 174 14.28 -14.87 0.90
C ARG A 174 14.43 -13.37 1.09
N ASP A 175 14.46 -12.63 -0.02
CA ASP A 175 14.55 -11.17 0.02
C ASP A 175 13.25 -10.53 0.54
N GLU A 176 12.09 -11.03 0.11
CA GLU A 176 10.79 -10.65 0.64
C GLU A 176 10.72 -10.88 2.16
N ILE A 177 11.10 -12.06 2.63
CA ILE A 177 11.10 -12.40 4.07
C ILE A 177 12.05 -11.47 4.83
N THR A 178 13.24 -11.21 4.30
CA THR A 178 14.21 -10.30 4.92
C THR A 178 13.67 -8.87 5.02
N THR A 179 12.98 -8.42 3.97
CA THR A 179 12.33 -7.10 3.92
C THR A 179 11.15 -7.02 4.89
N ALA A 180 10.33 -8.07 4.98
CA ALA A 180 9.23 -8.15 5.93
C ALA A 180 9.73 -8.08 7.39
N ILE A 181 10.79 -8.83 7.72
CA ILE A 181 11.44 -8.77 9.04
C ILE A 181 11.99 -7.36 9.29
N ARG A 182 12.70 -6.76 8.32
CA ARG A 182 13.24 -5.41 8.45
C ARG A 182 12.13 -4.38 8.72
N ASN A 183 11.03 -4.45 7.97
CA ASN A 183 9.88 -3.56 8.15
C ASN A 183 9.24 -3.75 9.53
N THR A 184 9.09 -5.01 9.97
CA THR A 184 8.60 -5.32 11.33
C THR A 184 9.50 -4.70 12.39
N VAL A 185 10.83 -4.83 12.27
CA VAL A 185 11.78 -4.21 13.21
C VAL A 185 11.66 -2.68 13.20
N VAL A 186 11.55 -2.07 12.02
CA VAL A 186 11.36 -0.61 11.90
C VAL A 186 10.07 -0.17 12.61
N ASP A 187 8.98 -0.91 12.46
CA ASP A 187 7.71 -0.57 13.09
C ASP A 187 7.73 -0.76 14.61
N TYR A 188 8.42 -1.79 15.11
CA TYR A 188 8.62 -2.00 16.54
C TYR A 188 9.65 -1.04 17.17
N THR A 189 10.45 -0.37 16.34
CA THR A 189 11.37 0.69 16.79
C THR A 189 10.69 2.07 16.81
N LYS A 190 9.46 2.19 16.29
CA LYS A 190 8.69 3.44 16.39
C LYS A 190 8.00 3.51 17.76
N PRO A 191 7.98 4.69 18.41
CA PRO A 191 7.19 4.88 19.62
C PRO A 191 5.72 4.57 19.37
N ILE A 192 5.06 3.92 20.31
CA ILE A 192 3.60 3.86 20.33
C ILE A 192 3.12 5.30 20.49
N GLN A 193 2.57 5.87 19.41
CA GLN A 193 1.81 7.09 19.53
C GLN A 193 0.56 6.75 20.33
N ASN A 194 0.58 7.05 21.63
CA ASN A 194 -0.63 7.07 22.42
C ASN A 194 -1.56 8.07 21.74
N SER A 195 -2.51 7.58 20.94
CA SER A 195 -3.65 8.41 20.56
C SER A 195 -4.21 8.90 21.89
N THR A 196 -4.21 10.20 22.10
CA THR A 196 -4.73 10.86 23.29
C THR A 196 -6.26 10.70 23.31
N LYS A 197 -6.77 9.48 23.36
CA LYS A 197 -8.04 9.22 24.05
C LYS A 197 -7.74 9.46 25.51
N ARG A 198 -7.83 10.73 25.91
CA ARG A 198 -7.70 11.14 27.32
C ARG A 198 -8.57 10.18 28.13
N PRO A 199 -8.04 9.51 29.16
CA PRO A 199 -8.90 8.78 30.08
C PRO A 199 -9.96 9.77 30.59
N PHE A 200 -11.21 9.36 30.56
CA PHE A 200 -12.38 10.18 30.90
C PHE A 200 -12.10 11.02 32.15
N SER A 201 -12.18 12.35 32.04
CA SER A 201 -11.87 13.21 33.18
C SER A 201 -12.98 13.07 34.24
N GLU A 202 -12.61 12.70 35.47
CA GLU A 202 -13.54 12.65 36.60
C GLU A 202 -14.24 13.99 36.83
N SER A 203 -13.54 15.09 36.50
CA SER A 203 -14.09 16.44 36.52
C SER A 203 -15.27 16.63 35.56
N HIS A 204 -15.32 15.92 34.42
CA HIS A 204 -16.45 15.95 33.49
C HIS A 204 -17.67 15.22 34.06
N ILE A 205 -17.46 14.08 34.75
CA ILE A 205 -18.53 13.33 35.44
C ILE A 205 -19.08 14.14 36.62
N ALA A 206 -18.20 14.72 37.43
CA ALA A 206 -18.59 15.57 38.55
C ALA A 206 -19.33 16.84 38.10
N ARG A 207 -18.92 17.43 36.97
CA ARG A 207 -19.60 18.58 36.35
C ARG A 207 -20.98 18.20 35.81
N ASN A 208 -21.12 17.04 35.16
CA ASN A 208 -22.41 16.57 34.64
C ASN A 208 -23.40 16.17 35.75
N ILE A 209 -22.90 15.60 36.86
CA ILE A 209 -23.71 15.29 38.05
C ILE A 209 -24.18 16.59 38.73
N ARG A 210 -23.29 17.60 38.86
CA ARG A 210 -23.68 18.93 39.38
C ARG A 210 -24.64 19.67 38.47
N ALA A 211 -24.45 19.61 37.15
CA ALA A 211 -25.34 20.23 36.18
C ALA A 211 -26.74 19.60 36.19
N ARG A 212 -26.85 18.28 36.40
CA ARG A 212 -28.14 17.61 36.60
C ARG A 212 -28.84 17.96 37.92
N GLN A 213 -28.10 18.37 38.95
CA GLN A 213 -28.67 18.80 40.23
C GLN A 213 -29.13 20.27 40.25
N LEU A 214 -28.69 21.07 39.28
CA LEU A 214 -29.09 22.47 39.09
C LEU A 214 -29.91 22.62 37.81
N GLY A 215 -31.08 21.98 37.78
CA GLY A 215 -32.07 22.21 36.73
C GLY A 215 -32.97 23.39 37.12
N THR A 216 -32.87 24.50 36.40
CA THR A 216 -34.00 25.31 35.87
C THR A 216 -33.48 26.63 35.31
N VAL A 217 -33.35 26.76 34.00
CA VAL A 217 -33.93 27.84 33.16
C VAL A 217 -34.01 27.32 31.73
N THR A 218 -35.18 27.49 31.13
CA THR A 218 -35.59 27.16 29.76
C THR A 218 -35.17 28.21 28.74
N GLU A 219 -34.82 27.78 27.53
CA GLU A 219 -34.95 28.40 26.17
C GLU A 219 -33.83 27.77 25.31
N GLY A 220 -33.96 27.34 24.06
CA GLY A 220 -35.00 27.22 23.04
C GLY A 220 -34.25 26.59 21.84
N ASP A 221 -34.90 25.73 21.06
CA ASP A 221 -34.26 24.98 19.97
C ASP A 221 -33.64 25.90 18.89
N GLU A 222 -32.38 25.65 18.52
CA GLU A 222 -31.84 25.96 17.18
C GLU A 222 -30.57 25.11 16.90
N ASP A 223 -30.75 24.19 15.95
CA ASP A 223 -29.82 23.59 14.98
C ASP A 223 -28.43 23.07 15.38
N ALA A 224 -28.31 21.75 15.18
CA ALA A 224 -27.06 21.05 14.93
C ALA A 224 -26.43 21.53 13.62
N HIS A 225 -25.39 22.37 13.68
CA HIS A 225 -24.26 22.44 12.74
C HIS A 225 -23.25 23.50 13.19
N ASN A 226 -22.23 23.12 13.97
CA ASN A 226 -20.86 23.65 13.87
C ASN A 226 -19.96 23.02 14.95
N ASP A 227 -19.21 21.99 14.58
CA ASP A 227 -18.25 21.30 15.45
C ASP A 227 -16.85 21.94 15.42
N PHE A 228 -16.76 23.25 15.13
CA PHE A 228 -15.47 23.95 14.94
C PHE A 228 -15.22 25.14 15.90
N ALA A 229 -16.17 25.45 16.78
CA ALA A 229 -16.06 26.59 17.70
C ALA A 229 -16.11 26.12 19.16
N ARG A 230 -15.03 25.47 19.64
CA ARG A 230 -14.75 25.26 21.07
C ARG A 230 -13.30 24.78 21.26
N LEU A 231 -12.35 25.64 20.92
CA LEU A 231 -11.00 25.59 21.47
C LEU A 231 -10.92 26.71 22.51
N ASP A 232 -10.58 26.34 23.74
CA ASP A 232 -10.49 27.23 24.90
C ASP A 232 -9.63 28.47 24.59
N ASP A 233 -10.12 29.65 24.99
CA ASP A 233 -9.55 30.97 24.65
C ASP A 233 -8.28 31.35 25.44
N GLU A 234 -7.60 30.42 26.12
CA GLU A 234 -6.54 30.76 27.09
C GLU A 234 -5.10 30.42 26.66
N GLU A 235 -4.84 29.80 25.51
CA GLU A 235 -3.55 29.11 25.30
C GLU A 235 -2.46 29.85 24.50
N TRP A 236 -2.68 31.06 23.95
CA TRP A 236 -1.63 31.82 23.26
C TRP A 236 -1.77 33.33 23.45
N ASN A 237 -1.14 33.89 24.49
CA ASN A 237 -1.22 35.32 24.79
C ASN A 237 0.18 35.94 24.91
N TYR A 238 0.83 36.19 23.76
CA TYR A 238 2.02 37.04 23.73
C TYR A 238 1.61 38.51 23.80
N THR A 239 2.05 39.19 24.85
CA THR A 239 1.89 40.63 25.03
C THR A 239 3.28 41.30 24.98
N PRO A 240 3.61 42.02 23.89
CA PRO A 240 4.89 42.69 23.76
C PRO A 240 5.09 43.71 24.89
N SER A 241 6.27 43.68 25.52
CA SER A 241 6.63 44.54 26.64
C SER A 241 7.21 45.88 26.17
N ASN A 242 7.86 45.91 25.00
CA ASN A 242 8.45 47.11 24.41
C ASN A 242 7.50 47.73 23.35
N PRO A 243 7.29 49.06 23.32
CA PRO A 243 6.51 49.73 22.27
C PRO A 243 6.96 49.42 20.84
N GLU A 244 8.27 49.20 20.62
CA GLU A 244 8.76 48.82 19.29
C GLU A 244 8.35 47.39 18.91
N SER A 245 8.47 46.44 19.85
CA SER A 245 8.05 45.06 19.67
C SER A 245 6.53 44.94 19.53
N LYS A 246 5.78 45.84 20.18
CA LYS A 246 4.33 45.99 19.99
C LYS A 246 3.97 46.41 18.56
N ALA A 247 4.62 47.45 18.04
CA ALA A 247 4.40 47.89 16.67
C ALA A 247 4.78 46.82 15.63
N ALA A 248 5.88 46.10 15.87
CA ALA A 248 6.29 44.99 15.01
C ALA A 248 5.30 43.82 15.05
N PHE A 249 4.83 43.43 16.23
CA PHE A 249 3.85 42.35 16.38
C PHE A 249 2.47 42.71 15.80
N ASP A 250 1.99 43.93 16.03
CA ASP A 250 0.73 44.41 15.45
C ASP A 250 0.80 44.41 13.91
N ARG A 251 1.97 44.70 13.33
CA ARG A 251 2.20 44.60 11.87
C ARG A 251 2.19 43.14 11.38
N ILE A 252 2.78 42.21 12.12
CA ILE A 252 2.72 40.76 11.82
C ILE A 252 1.26 40.27 11.83
N VAL A 253 0.48 40.69 12.82
CA VAL A 253 -0.95 40.35 12.93
C VAL A 253 -1.75 40.93 11.76
N SER A 254 -1.46 42.17 11.32
CA SER A 254 -2.09 42.76 10.12
C SER A 254 -1.80 41.93 8.87
N ILE A 255 -0.54 41.57 8.64
CA ILE A 255 -0.12 40.76 7.50
C ILE A 255 -0.80 39.38 7.53
N ALA A 256 -0.87 38.74 8.70
CA ALA A 256 -1.57 37.47 8.84
C ALA A 256 -3.06 37.61 8.47
N THR A 257 -3.73 38.61 9.05
CA THR A 257 -5.16 38.86 8.83
C THR A 257 -5.47 39.22 7.37
N GLU A 258 -4.62 40.00 6.71
CA GLU A 258 -4.75 40.36 5.29
C GLU A 258 -4.64 39.14 4.36
N ASN A 259 -3.69 38.23 4.62
CA ASN A 259 -3.53 37.03 3.79
C ASN A 259 -4.68 36.02 3.99
N ILE A 260 -5.22 35.94 5.21
CA ILE A 260 -6.35 35.06 5.55
C ILE A 260 -7.68 35.58 4.98
N ARG A 261 -7.87 36.90 4.89
CA ARG A 261 -9.09 37.58 4.41
C ARG A 261 -9.47 37.30 2.94
N SER A 262 -8.72 36.48 2.22
CA SER A 262 -9.10 35.98 0.89
C SER A 262 -10.15 34.85 0.95
N SER A 263 -10.47 34.35 2.15
CA SER A 263 -11.50 33.31 2.37
C SER A 263 -12.70 33.91 3.11
N GLN A 264 -13.90 33.71 2.56
CA GLN A 264 -15.19 34.27 2.99
C GLN A 264 -15.41 34.19 4.52
N GLU A 265 -15.62 35.34 5.19
CA GLU A 265 -16.54 35.55 6.34
C GLU A 265 -16.40 36.98 6.92
N ASP A 266 -17.52 37.70 7.05
CA ASP A 266 -17.62 39.10 7.48
C ASP A 266 -17.82 39.25 9.02
N ASP A 267 -16.91 38.69 9.83
CA ASP A 267 -16.91 38.93 11.29
C ASP A 267 -15.58 39.52 11.79
N VAL A 268 -15.62 40.82 12.10
CA VAL A 268 -14.44 41.64 12.43
C VAL A 268 -13.81 41.25 13.78
N SER A 269 -14.60 40.76 14.74
CA SER A 269 -14.06 40.36 16.05
C SER A 269 -13.34 39.01 15.98
N PHE A 270 -13.86 38.09 15.16
CA PHE A 270 -13.27 36.76 14.97
C PHE A 270 -11.93 36.86 14.24
N ALA A 271 -11.87 37.68 13.18
CA ALA A 271 -10.65 37.94 12.42
C ALA A 271 -9.50 38.48 13.29
N ASN A 272 -9.79 39.35 14.26
CA ASN A 272 -8.78 39.90 15.17
C ASN A 272 -8.24 38.88 16.17
N SER A 273 -9.08 38.01 16.73
CA SER A 273 -8.64 36.94 17.64
C SER A 273 -7.81 35.89 16.89
N PHE A 274 -8.26 35.48 15.71
CA PHE A 274 -7.56 34.53 14.86
C PHE A 274 -6.23 35.08 14.34
N GLY A 275 -6.21 36.34 13.87
CA GLY A 275 -5.00 37.00 13.40
C GLY A 275 -3.91 37.11 14.48
N ARG A 276 -4.28 37.31 15.75
CA ARG A 276 -3.33 37.31 16.88
C ARG A 276 -2.75 35.91 17.14
N LYS A 277 -3.57 34.86 17.06
CA LYS A 277 -3.11 33.46 17.20
C LYS A 277 -2.16 33.07 16.06
N ALA A 278 -2.53 33.38 14.82
CA ALA A 278 -1.67 33.19 13.65
C ALA A 278 -0.35 33.97 13.77
N GLY A 279 -0.40 35.22 14.25
CA GLY A 279 0.79 36.03 14.49
C GLY A 279 1.77 35.43 15.51
N CYS A 280 1.27 34.83 16.60
CA CYS A 280 2.12 34.14 17.58
C CYS A 280 2.82 32.92 16.97
N LEU A 281 2.08 32.11 16.20
CA LEU A 281 2.62 30.91 15.56
C LEU A 281 3.67 31.25 14.49
N ILE A 282 3.42 32.29 13.68
CA ILE A 282 4.38 32.79 12.70
C ILE A 282 5.67 33.23 13.39
N LEU A 283 5.56 33.98 14.50
CA LEU A 283 6.71 34.47 15.23
C LEU A 283 7.54 33.33 15.86
N GLU A 284 6.88 32.29 16.36
CA GLU A 284 7.53 31.07 16.85
C GLU A 284 8.34 30.37 15.75
N ARG A 285 7.76 30.21 14.56
CA ARG A 285 8.42 29.53 13.42
C ARG A 285 9.59 30.34 12.89
N LEU A 286 9.46 31.67 12.79
CA LEU A 286 10.51 32.55 12.28
C LEU A 286 11.71 32.63 13.24
N LYS A 287 11.46 32.60 14.55
CA LYS A 287 12.50 32.66 15.59
C LYS A 287 13.11 31.30 15.93
N ASN A 288 12.62 30.20 15.35
CA ASN A 288 13.21 28.89 15.57
C ASN A 288 14.61 28.81 14.91
N PRO A 289 15.70 28.59 15.68
CA PRO A 289 17.06 28.51 15.14
C PRO A 289 17.34 27.19 14.40
N SER A 290 16.46 26.18 14.47
CA SER A 290 16.67 24.89 13.82
C SER A 290 16.21 24.84 12.35
N LEU A 291 15.56 25.89 11.86
CA LEU A 291 15.01 25.95 10.50
C LEU A 291 15.85 26.88 9.62
N ASP A 292 16.08 26.49 8.37
CA ASP A 292 16.66 27.39 7.36
C ASP A 292 15.61 28.37 6.80
N GLU A 293 16.02 29.32 5.95
CA GLU A 293 15.08 30.34 5.40
C GLU A 293 13.99 29.74 4.51
N ASP A 294 14.28 28.66 3.77
CA ASP A 294 13.34 28.00 2.88
C ASP A 294 12.31 27.17 3.70
N GLU A 295 12.77 26.48 4.75
CA GLU A 295 11.93 25.76 5.71
C GLU A 295 11.06 26.72 6.53
N LYS A 296 11.58 27.89 6.92
CA LYS A 296 10.78 28.96 7.56
C LYS A 296 9.68 29.44 6.63
N LYS A 297 9.99 29.60 5.34
CA LYS A 297 9.02 30.03 4.33
C LYS A 297 7.92 28.99 4.14
N GLU A 298 8.28 27.71 4.09
CA GLU A 298 7.31 26.61 4.00
C GLU A 298 6.40 26.56 5.24
N ALA A 299 6.96 26.68 6.45
CA ALA A 299 6.18 26.66 7.69
C ALA A 299 5.20 27.84 7.81
N VAL A 300 5.63 29.04 7.39
CA VAL A 300 4.74 30.22 7.35
C VAL A 300 3.67 30.07 6.27
N THR A 301 4.01 29.50 5.11
CA THR A 301 3.04 29.20 4.04
C THR A 301 2.01 28.18 4.49
N ALA A 302 2.39 27.16 5.26
CA ALA A 302 1.46 26.19 5.84
C ALA A 302 0.46 26.83 6.82
N THR A 303 0.85 27.93 7.47
CA THR A 303 -0.01 28.67 8.41
C THR A 303 -0.96 29.63 7.70
N LEU A 304 -0.49 30.30 6.64
CA LEU A 304 -1.25 31.35 5.92
C LEU A 304 -1.90 30.88 4.62
N GLY A 305 -1.64 29.65 4.17
CA GLY A 305 -2.08 29.09 2.88
C GLY A 305 -1.29 29.63 1.68
N TYR A 306 -0.95 30.93 1.68
CA TYR A 306 -0.13 31.56 0.66
C TYR A 306 0.61 32.78 1.23
N ILE A 307 1.86 32.98 0.82
CA ILE A 307 2.62 34.19 1.15
C ILE A 307 3.50 34.62 -0.03
N SER A 308 3.49 35.91 -0.36
CA SER A 308 4.39 36.46 -1.37
C SER A 308 5.83 36.57 -0.84
N SER A 309 6.83 36.47 -1.72
CA SER A 309 8.24 36.60 -1.32
C SER A 309 8.56 37.95 -0.68
N THR A 310 7.85 39.02 -1.05
CA THR A 310 8.01 40.35 -0.44
C THR A 310 7.41 40.42 0.97
N ALA A 311 6.25 39.81 1.19
CA ALA A 311 5.63 39.74 2.51
C ALA A 311 6.43 38.86 3.47
N PHE A 312 7.01 37.76 2.98
CA PHE A 312 7.88 36.90 3.78
C PHE A 312 9.16 37.63 4.24
N ALA A 313 9.80 38.41 3.36
CA ALA A 313 10.95 39.23 3.73
C ALA A 313 10.59 40.30 4.76
N GLU A 314 9.40 40.92 4.65
CA GLU A 314 8.89 41.86 5.66
C GLU A 314 8.71 41.16 7.02
N LEU A 315 8.12 39.95 7.06
CA LEU A 315 7.93 39.18 8.29
C LEU A 315 9.25 38.80 8.97
N LEU A 316 10.28 38.39 8.21
CA LEU A 316 11.61 38.11 8.76
C LEU A 316 12.21 39.35 9.43
N SER A 317 12.15 40.51 8.76
CA SER A 317 12.66 41.77 9.31
C SER A 317 11.89 42.22 10.56
N LEU A 318 10.58 41.97 10.63
CA LEU A 318 9.75 42.31 11.78
C LEU A 318 10.02 41.36 12.96
N ALA A 319 10.26 40.07 12.70
CA ALA A 319 10.59 39.09 13.72
C ALA A 319 11.94 39.39 14.40
N GLU A 320 12.94 39.88 13.66
CA GLU A 320 14.24 40.30 14.23
C GLU A 320 14.11 41.50 15.19
N ARG A 321 13.17 42.41 14.92
CA ARG A 321 12.90 43.60 15.75
C ARG A 321 12.22 43.27 17.08
N ILE A 322 11.66 42.08 17.21
CA ILE A 322 11.03 41.61 18.44
C ILE A 322 12.11 40.92 19.28
N GLN A 323 12.64 41.59 20.31
CA GLN A 323 13.70 41.02 21.17
C GLN A 323 13.16 40.37 22.45
N ASP A 324 11.92 40.69 22.83
CA ASP A 324 11.24 40.27 24.04
C ASP A 324 10.35 39.03 23.84
N TRP A 325 10.48 38.33 22.71
CA TRP A 325 9.84 37.04 22.49
C TRP A 325 10.57 35.94 23.27
N SER A 326 9.84 35.24 24.12
CA SER A 326 10.29 34.03 24.81
C SER A 326 9.35 32.88 24.46
N PRO A 327 9.86 31.71 24.02
CA PRO A 327 9.01 30.54 23.83
C PRO A 327 8.34 30.17 25.16
N GLN A 328 7.03 29.94 25.17
CA GLN A 328 6.36 29.56 26.41
C GLN A 328 6.88 28.20 26.89
N PRO A 329 7.25 28.07 28.18
CA PRO A 329 7.49 26.77 28.78
C PRO A 329 6.15 26.07 29.04
N ASP A 330 6.06 24.79 28.65
CA ASP A 330 4.97 23.90 29.06
C ASP A 330 4.75 23.99 30.58
N LEU A 331 3.61 24.53 31.00
CA LEU A 331 3.26 24.69 32.41
C LEU A 331 2.73 23.37 32.99
N GLY A 332 3.66 22.53 33.43
CA GLY A 332 3.41 21.56 34.48
C GLY A 332 3.79 22.13 35.86
N SER A 333 2.78 22.30 36.72
CA SER A 333 2.88 22.41 38.19
C SER A 333 3.43 23.71 38.82
N SER A 334 2.51 24.55 39.29
CA SER A 334 2.74 25.46 40.42
C SER A 334 2.51 24.74 41.75
N ALA A 335 3.50 24.71 42.63
CA ALA A 335 3.31 24.56 44.08
C ALA A 335 4.46 25.25 44.84
N SER A 336 4.10 26.18 45.72
CA SER A 336 5.00 27.02 46.51
C SER A 336 5.58 26.31 47.74
N THR A 337 6.76 26.80 48.15
CA THR A 337 7.31 26.91 49.52
C THR A 337 7.56 25.63 50.35
N THR A 338 8.84 25.27 50.54
CA THR A 338 9.58 25.43 51.81
C THR A 338 11.05 25.02 51.68
N LEU A 339 11.93 25.78 52.32
CA LEU A 339 13.39 25.61 52.40
C LEU A 339 13.80 24.28 53.04
N TYR A 340 14.73 23.52 52.44
CA TYR A 340 15.78 22.80 53.19
C TYR A 340 17.05 22.50 52.35
N LEU A 341 18.17 22.63 53.06
CA LEU A 341 19.61 22.49 52.81
C LEU A 341 20.16 21.44 51.81
N SER A 342 21.15 21.89 51.04
CA SER A 342 22.32 21.23 50.43
C SER A 342 22.43 19.69 50.36
N SER A 343 22.57 19.18 49.14
CA SER A 343 23.67 18.28 48.76
C SER A 343 23.90 18.36 47.24
N SER A 344 25.16 18.50 46.87
CA SER A 344 25.68 18.60 45.51
C SER A 344 25.36 17.40 44.63
N ASP A 345 24.57 17.62 43.57
CA ASP A 345 24.59 16.95 42.28
C ASP A 345 24.03 17.93 41.22
N PRO A 346 24.62 18.07 40.02
CA PRO A 346 24.01 18.87 38.96
C PRO A 346 22.66 18.24 38.57
N PRO A 347 21.57 19.02 38.38
CA PRO A 347 20.29 18.46 38.02
C PRO A 347 20.43 17.74 36.68
N SER A 348 20.21 16.43 36.70
CA SER A 348 19.91 15.65 35.51
C SER A 348 18.73 16.34 34.81
N ALA A 349 18.89 16.61 33.52
CA ALA A 349 17.80 17.09 32.68
C ALA A 349 16.55 16.23 32.93
N PRO A 350 15.33 16.79 32.98
CA PRO A 350 14.13 16.00 33.17
C PRO A 350 14.14 14.87 32.14
N ALA A 351 14.18 13.63 32.62
CA ALA A 351 14.16 12.46 31.77
C ALA A 351 12.95 12.59 30.85
N ALA A 352 13.18 12.56 29.54
CA ALA A 352 12.11 12.54 28.56
C ALA A 352 11.08 11.48 28.98
N PRO A 353 9.77 11.75 28.82
CA PRO A 353 8.74 10.78 29.21
C PRO A 353 9.10 9.42 28.59
N PRO A 354 8.95 8.31 29.35
CA PRO A 354 9.40 7.00 28.89
C PRO A 354 8.71 6.70 27.55
N VAL A 355 9.52 6.63 26.50
CA VAL A 355 9.04 6.31 25.16
C VAL A 355 8.59 4.85 25.19
N ASN A 356 7.28 4.63 25.07
CA ASN A 356 6.73 3.28 25.09
C ASN A 356 6.88 2.66 23.71
N TYR A 357 7.57 1.53 23.62
CA TYR A 357 7.75 0.77 22.37
C TYR A 357 6.86 -0.48 22.40
N PRO A 358 6.44 -1.00 21.23
CA PRO A 358 5.78 -2.30 21.16
C PRO A 358 6.68 -3.41 21.74
N ASP A 359 6.07 -4.33 22.48
CA ASP A 359 6.77 -5.47 23.10
C ASP A 359 7.20 -6.48 22.00
N PRO A 360 8.50 -6.79 21.85
CA PRO A 360 8.99 -7.74 20.83
C PRO A 360 8.36 -9.13 20.90
N GLU A 361 7.92 -9.58 22.08
CA GLU A 361 7.27 -10.89 22.26
C GLU A 361 5.89 -10.97 21.58
N THR A 362 5.34 -9.83 21.12
CA THR A 362 4.08 -9.78 20.38
C THR A 362 4.22 -10.06 18.89
N ILE A 363 5.45 -10.21 18.37
CA ILE A 363 5.71 -10.52 16.96
C ILE A 363 5.29 -11.96 16.66
N THR A 364 4.20 -12.12 15.90
CA THR A 364 3.71 -13.43 15.43
C THR A 364 3.97 -13.63 13.93
N ALA A 365 3.74 -14.85 13.44
CA ALA A 365 3.79 -15.16 12.00
C ALA A 365 2.79 -14.32 11.19
N ASP A 366 1.65 -13.94 11.78
CA ASP A 366 0.67 -13.06 11.14
C ASP A 366 1.21 -11.64 10.97
N VAL A 367 1.96 -11.14 11.97
CA VAL A 367 2.65 -9.85 11.89
C VAL A 367 3.66 -9.88 10.75
N LEU A 368 4.46 -10.93 10.63
CA LEU A 368 5.40 -11.07 9.50
C LEU A 368 4.67 -11.17 8.15
N THR A 369 3.57 -11.93 8.09
CA THR A 369 2.74 -12.07 6.88
C THR A 369 2.19 -10.73 6.43
N ALA A 370 1.75 -9.87 7.36
CA ALA A 370 1.28 -8.53 7.05
C ALA A 370 2.35 -7.64 6.39
N HIS A 371 3.63 -7.88 6.68
CA HIS A 371 4.77 -7.15 6.12
C HIS A 371 5.37 -7.78 4.86
N THR A 372 4.91 -8.96 4.42
CA THR A 372 5.27 -9.52 3.11
C THR A 372 4.70 -8.67 1.97
N PHE A 373 5.22 -8.80 0.74
CA PHE A 373 4.73 -8.00 -0.38
C PHE A 373 3.28 -8.32 -0.73
N THR A 374 2.85 -9.57 -0.53
CA THR A 374 1.44 -9.98 -0.72
C THR A 374 0.50 -9.43 0.35
N GLY A 375 1.02 -9.10 1.54
CA GLY A 375 0.27 -8.63 2.70
C GLY A 375 -0.76 -9.63 3.24
N ALA A 376 -1.42 -9.28 4.36
CA ALA A 376 -2.39 -10.15 5.04
C ALA A 376 -3.73 -10.28 4.31
N HIS A 377 -4.06 -9.34 3.43
CA HIS A 377 -5.34 -9.29 2.71
C HIS A 377 -5.45 -10.22 1.50
N THR A 378 -4.34 -10.84 1.08
CA THR A 378 -4.30 -11.76 -0.04
C THR A 378 -4.70 -13.16 0.44
N PRO A 379 -5.64 -13.85 -0.23
CA PRO A 379 -5.99 -15.23 0.13
C PRO A 379 -4.75 -16.15 0.08
N PRO A 380 -4.73 -17.20 0.92
CA PRO A 380 -3.61 -18.14 0.96
C PRO A 380 -3.41 -18.80 -0.40
N LEU A 381 -2.16 -19.12 -0.71
CA LEU A 381 -1.80 -19.73 -1.99
C LEU A 381 -2.35 -21.17 -2.05
N ASP A 382 -3.26 -21.45 -2.99
CA ASP A 382 -3.86 -22.79 -3.12
C ASP A 382 -3.05 -23.70 -4.03
N LEU A 383 -2.49 -23.14 -5.10
CA LEU A 383 -1.86 -23.89 -6.16
C LEU A 383 -0.63 -23.16 -6.70
N LEU A 384 0.52 -23.82 -6.71
CA LEU A 384 1.75 -23.34 -7.30
C LEU A 384 2.14 -24.24 -8.47
N ILE A 385 2.10 -23.71 -9.69
CA ILE A 385 2.41 -24.46 -10.91
C ILE A 385 3.76 -24.00 -11.46
N ARG A 386 4.62 -24.97 -11.76
CA ARG A 386 5.88 -24.74 -12.47
C ARG A 386 5.95 -25.58 -13.73
N THR A 387 6.22 -24.94 -14.85
CA THR A 387 6.43 -25.61 -16.15
C THR A 387 7.89 -26.06 -16.32
N SER A 388 8.17 -26.73 -17.45
CA SER A 388 9.48 -27.14 -17.97
C SER A 388 10.17 -28.37 -17.34
N GLY A 389 9.44 -29.14 -16.54
CA GLY A 389 9.90 -30.39 -15.93
C GLY A 389 10.96 -30.23 -14.83
N VAL A 390 11.15 -29.01 -14.33
CA VAL A 390 12.13 -28.74 -13.26
C VAL A 390 11.45 -28.78 -11.91
N GLU A 391 11.86 -29.70 -11.05
CA GLU A 391 11.29 -29.92 -9.71
C GLU A 391 11.99 -29.08 -8.62
N ARG A 392 11.83 -27.76 -8.66
CA ARG A 392 12.28 -26.85 -7.58
C ARG A 392 11.42 -25.61 -7.50
N LEU A 393 11.45 -24.90 -6.38
CA LEU A 393 10.72 -23.63 -6.22
C LEU A 393 11.47 -22.41 -6.77
N SER A 394 12.80 -22.48 -6.85
CA SER A 394 13.64 -21.36 -7.32
C SER A 394 13.43 -20.06 -6.53
N ASP A 395 13.33 -20.18 -5.19
CA ASP A 395 13.17 -19.03 -4.28
C ASP A 395 11.94 -18.17 -4.58
N PHE A 396 10.81 -18.84 -4.86
CA PHE A 396 9.55 -18.20 -5.21
C PHE A 396 8.45 -18.55 -4.21
N MET A 397 7.82 -17.53 -3.61
CA MET A 397 6.66 -17.64 -2.72
C MET A 397 6.82 -18.66 -1.57
N LEU A 398 8.03 -18.79 -1.00
CA LEU A 398 8.35 -19.81 0.02
C LEU A 398 7.53 -19.62 1.30
N TRP A 399 7.32 -18.37 1.72
CA TRP A 399 6.48 -18.04 2.88
C TRP A 399 5.02 -18.38 2.58
N GLN A 400 4.52 -18.04 1.40
CA GLN A 400 3.12 -18.20 1.04
C GLN A 400 2.76 -19.66 0.74
N CYS A 401 3.72 -20.48 0.29
CA CYS A 401 3.46 -21.85 -0.15
C CYS A 401 3.58 -22.93 0.94
N HIS A 402 3.76 -22.55 2.22
CA HIS A 402 4.19 -23.49 3.26
C HIS A 402 3.08 -24.36 3.87
N GLU A 403 1.83 -23.89 3.92
CA GLU A 403 0.75 -24.58 4.64
C GLU A 403 -0.10 -25.49 3.74
N THR A 404 -0.99 -24.89 2.95
CA THR A 404 -2.09 -25.58 2.28
C THR A 404 -1.91 -25.67 0.76
N THR A 405 -0.79 -25.18 0.26
CA THR A 405 -0.50 -25.05 -1.17
C THR A 405 -0.18 -26.40 -1.80
N GLU A 406 -0.85 -26.69 -2.92
CA GLU A 406 -0.48 -27.80 -3.77
C GLU A 406 0.57 -27.35 -4.79
N ILE A 407 1.72 -28.02 -4.82
CA ILE A 407 2.82 -27.72 -5.74
C ILE A 407 2.78 -28.73 -6.89
N VAL A 408 2.72 -28.23 -8.12
CA VAL A 408 2.58 -29.05 -9.32
C VAL A 408 3.67 -28.71 -10.32
N PHE A 409 4.44 -29.73 -10.71
CA PHE A 409 5.46 -29.63 -11.74
C PHE A 409 4.95 -30.24 -13.05
N LEU A 410 5.03 -29.48 -14.13
CA LEU A 410 4.59 -29.89 -15.46
C LEU A 410 5.79 -29.98 -16.40
N GLU A 411 5.85 -31.03 -17.20
CA GLU A 411 6.93 -31.26 -18.16
C GLU A 411 6.90 -30.29 -19.36
N CYS A 412 5.71 -29.80 -19.73
CA CYS A 412 5.53 -28.89 -20.88
C CYS A 412 6.31 -27.58 -20.70
N MET A 413 6.79 -26.98 -21.79
CA MET A 413 7.42 -25.65 -21.73
C MET A 413 6.35 -24.57 -21.55
N TRP A 414 6.70 -23.43 -20.93
CA TRP A 414 5.73 -22.35 -20.70
C TRP A 414 4.98 -21.87 -21.96
N PRO A 415 5.63 -21.64 -23.12
CA PRO A 415 4.91 -21.23 -24.34
C PRO A 415 3.91 -22.27 -24.87
N GLU A 416 4.03 -23.54 -24.47
CA GLU A 416 3.13 -24.64 -24.86
C GLU A 416 1.98 -24.82 -23.85
N PHE A 417 2.08 -24.20 -22.68
CA PHE A 417 1.11 -24.33 -21.62
C PHE A 417 -0.22 -23.65 -22.00
N ASP A 418 -1.32 -24.40 -21.90
CA ASP A 418 -2.65 -23.98 -22.32
C ASP A 418 -3.70 -24.69 -21.44
N LEU A 419 -4.98 -24.39 -21.66
CA LEU A 419 -6.12 -24.97 -20.94
C LEU A 419 -6.01 -26.51 -20.78
N TRP A 420 -5.61 -27.23 -21.83
CA TRP A 420 -5.53 -28.69 -21.80
C TRP A 420 -4.50 -29.23 -20.82
N HIS A 421 -3.44 -28.46 -20.55
CA HIS A 421 -2.44 -28.79 -19.53
C HIS A 421 -2.92 -28.38 -18.13
N PHE A 422 -3.65 -27.25 -18.04
CA PHE A 422 -4.15 -26.74 -16.76
C PHE A 422 -5.35 -27.54 -16.22
N MET A 423 -6.20 -28.08 -17.10
CA MET A 423 -7.41 -28.79 -16.71
C MET A 423 -7.16 -30.03 -15.84
N PRO A 424 -6.25 -30.96 -16.19
CA PRO A 424 -5.92 -32.09 -15.33
C PRO A 424 -5.46 -31.65 -13.94
N VAL A 425 -4.63 -30.60 -13.87
CA VAL A 425 -4.13 -30.04 -12.61
C VAL A 425 -5.29 -29.54 -11.74
N LEU A 426 -6.19 -28.76 -12.33
CA LEU A 426 -7.33 -28.21 -11.60
C LEU A 426 -8.30 -29.31 -11.15
N LEU A 427 -8.56 -30.31 -11.99
CA LEU A 427 -9.43 -31.45 -11.66
C LEU A 427 -8.85 -32.30 -10.53
N GLU A 428 -7.54 -32.53 -10.55
CA GLU A 428 -6.83 -33.23 -9.47
C GLU A 428 -6.91 -32.47 -8.16
N TRP A 429 -6.62 -31.17 -8.17
CA TRP A 429 -6.77 -30.29 -7.00
C TRP A 429 -8.20 -30.31 -6.46
N GLN A 430 -9.20 -30.17 -7.34
CA GLN A 430 -10.62 -30.23 -6.97
C GLN A 430 -11.00 -31.56 -6.32
N TRP A 431 -10.48 -32.67 -6.84
CA TRP A 431 -10.73 -34.00 -6.30
C TRP A 431 -10.10 -34.17 -4.92
N ARG A 432 -8.85 -33.72 -4.72
CA ARG A 432 -8.15 -33.77 -3.43
C ARG A 432 -8.89 -32.95 -2.37
N ARG A 433 -9.27 -31.70 -2.67
CA ARG A 433 -10.05 -30.83 -1.77
C ARG A 433 -11.39 -31.46 -1.36
N ARG A 434 -12.08 -32.13 -2.29
CA ARG A 434 -13.32 -32.88 -1.98
C ARG A 434 -13.05 -34.03 -1.02
N LYS A 435 -11.97 -34.78 -1.21
CA LYS A 435 -11.60 -35.90 -0.34
C LYS A 435 -11.26 -35.43 1.08
N GLU A 436 -10.45 -34.40 1.22
CA GLU A 436 -10.09 -33.79 2.51
C GLU A 436 -11.34 -33.28 3.25
N SER A 437 -12.25 -32.60 2.55
CA SER A 437 -13.51 -32.12 3.12
C SER A 437 -14.39 -33.27 3.65
N GLN A 438 -14.40 -34.42 2.95
CA GLN A 438 -15.13 -35.60 3.41
C GLN A 438 -14.48 -36.25 4.63
N GLU A 439 -13.15 -36.33 4.67
CA GLU A 439 -12.40 -36.87 5.81
C GLU A 439 -12.57 -36.01 7.07
N GLN A 440 -12.53 -34.69 6.93
CA GLN A 440 -12.80 -33.76 8.03
C GLN A 440 -14.23 -33.94 8.58
N ARG A 441 -15.24 -34.06 7.69
CA ARG A 441 -16.62 -34.34 8.10
C ARG A 441 -16.77 -35.66 8.86
N LYS A 442 -16.08 -36.72 8.42
CA LYS A 442 -16.07 -38.01 9.12
C LYS A 442 -15.41 -37.92 10.50
N ARG A 443 -14.27 -37.23 10.60
CA ARG A 443 -13.56 -37.01 11.88
C ARG A 443 -14.36 -36.15 12.86
N GLY A 444 -15.06 -35.12 12.37
CA GLY A 444 -15.94 -34.30 13.20
C GLY A 444 -17.11 -35.09 13.77
N ARG A 445 -17.73 -35.95 12.97
CA ARG A 445 -18.84 -36.82 13.40
C ARG A 445 -18.40 -37.85 14.45
N SER A 446 -17.21 -38.42 14.30
CA SER A 446 -16.61 -39.34 15.28
C SER A 446 -16.17 -38.69 16.61
N LYS A 447 -16.12 -37.36 16.71
CA LYS A 447 -15.81 -36.65 17.98
C LYS A 447 -17.07 -36.23 18.75
N LEU A 448 -18.24 -36.33 18.12
CA LEU A 448 -19.55 -35.99 18.68
C LEU A 448 -20.31 -37.23 19.18
N ASP A 449 -19.92 -38.42 18.71
CA ASP A 449 -20.32 -39.74 19.23
C ASP A 449 -19.29 -40.23 20.24
#